data_AF-A0A069PKQ0-F1
#
_entry.id   AF-A0A069PKQ0-F1
#
_cell.length_a   1.000
_cell.length_b   1.000
_cell.length_c   1.000
_cell.angle_alpha   90.00
_cell.angle_beta   90.00
_cell.angle_gamma   90.00
#
_symmetry.space_group_name_H-M   'P 1'
#
loop_
_entity.id
_entity.type
_entity.pdbx_description
1 polymer ?
#
loop_
_entity_poly.entity_id
_entity_poly.type
_entity_poly.pdbx_seq_one_letter_code
_entity_poly.pdbx_strand_id
1 'polypeptide(L)'
;MIGPPANTRIWIAAGVTDMRSGFNSLAAKVQMVLEKDPYGGHVFIFRGRRGDLLKALYWSDGGLCLFAKRLEKGRFAWPRADTGVVALSTAQLSLLLEGFDWRQPVEAARPRSAL
;
A
#
# COMPACT_ATOMS: atom_id res chain seq x y z
N MET A 1 11.04 11.01 -1.28
CA MET A 1 10.62 9.67 -0.86
C MET A 1 11.63 8.69 -1.44
N ILE A 2 12.25 7.80 -0.64
CA ILE A 2 13.02 6.70 -1.23
C ILE A 2 12.00 5.89 -2.02
N GLY A 3 12.07 5.99 -3.35
CA GLY A 3 11.19 5.28 -4.25
C GLY A 3 11.57 3.81 -4.24
N PRO A 4 10.60 2.89 -4.29
CA PRO A 4 10.95 1.49 -4.35
C PRO A 4 11.67 1.18 -5.69
N PRO A 5 12.52 0.14 -5.75
CA PRO A 5 13.33 -0.19 -6.93
C PRO A 5 12.50 -0.35 -8.22
N ALA A 6 13.16 -0.31 -9.39
CA ALA A 6 12.51 -0.64 -10.66
C ALA A 6 11.87 -2.05 -10.60
N ASN A 7 10.70 -2.22 -11.23
CA ASN A 7 9.86 -3.44 -11.18
C ASN A 7 9.21 -3.78 -9.82
N THR A 8 9.15 -2.84 -8.87
CA THR A 8 8.39 -3.04 -7.64
C THR A 8 6.89 -3.18 -7.93
N ARG A 9 6.30 -4.30 -7.47
CA ARG A 9 4.84 -4.44 -7.38
C ARG A 9 4.33 -3.89 -6.07
N ILE A 10 3.21 -3.17 -6.12
CA ILE A 10 2.57 -2.58 -4.95
C ILE A 10 1.26 -3.33 -4.71
N TRP A 11 1.13 -3.91 -3.52
CA TRP A 11 -0.02 -4.69 -3.12
C TRP A 11 -0.71 -4.04 -1.92
N ILE A 12 -2.02 -3.88 -1.99
CA ILE A 12 -2.84 -3.51 -0.84
C ILE A 12 -3.54 -4.77 -0.31
N ALA A 13 -3.33 -5.08 0.96
CA ALA A 13 -4.02 -6.18 1.63
C ALA A 13 -5.47 -5.76 1.90
N ALA A 14 -6.43 -6.53 1.40
CA ALA A 14 -7.84 -6.30 1.68
C ALA A 14 -8.17 -6.61 3.16
N GLY A 15 -9.35 -6.19 3.61
CA GLY A 15 -9.74 -6.33 5.01
C GLY A 15 -8.94 -5.46 5.98
N VAL A 16 -8.89 -5.90 7.25
CA VAL A 16 -8.34 -5.14 8.36
C VAL A 16 -7.09 -5.82 8.93
N THR A 17 -6.06 -5.04 9.23
CA THR A 17 -4.84 -5.52 9.90
C THR A 17 -4.69 -4.92 11.29
N ASP A 18 -4.30 -5.74 12.26
CA ASP A 18 -3.87 -5.26 13.57
C ASP A 18 -2.60 -4.42 13.40
N MET A 19 -2.70 -3.14 13.73
CA MET A 19 -1.61 -2.19 13.54
C MET A 19 -0.57 -2.21 14.64
N ARG A 20 -0.73 -3.06 15.66
CA ARG A 20 0.34 -3.40 16.61
C ARG A 20 1.41 -4.30 15.97
N SER A 21 1.10 -4.94 14.84
CA SER A 21 2.05 -5.77 14.09
C SER A 21 3.24 -4.93 13.59
N GLY A 22 4.45 -5.44 13.86
CA GLY A 22 5.72 -4.93 13.36
C GLY A 22 6.25 -5.75 12.18
N PHE A 23 7.55 -5.66 11.91
CA PHE A 23 8.20 -6.31 10.77
C PHE A 23 7.85 -7.80 10.61
N ASN A 24 8.14 -8.62 11.62
CA ASN A 24 7.98 -10.07 11.53
C ASN A 24 6.53 -10.52 11.37
N SER A 25 5.60 -9.88 12.09
CA SER A 25 4.17 -10.25 12.02
C SER A 25 3.54 -9.80 10.71
N LEU A 26 3.95 -8.65 10.16
CA LEU A 26 3.51 -8.23 8.84
C LEU A 26 4.13 -9.10 7.74
N ALA A 27 5.42 -9.43 7.82
CA ALA A 27 6.06 -10.35 6.88
C ALA A 27 5.41 -11.74 6.89
N ALA A 28 5.13 -12.28 8.08
CA ALA A 28 4.38 -13.53 8.22
C ALA A 28 2.98 -13.43 7.59
N LYS A 29 2.28 -12.29 7.72
CA LYS A 29 1.00 -12.09 7.04
C LYS A 29 1.14 -12.05 5.53
N VAL A 30 2.17 -11.39 4.98
CA VAL A 30 2.45 -11.39 3.54
C VAL A 30 2.64 -12.83 3.04
N GLN A 31 3.42 -13.62 3.75
CA GLN A 31 3.71 -15.00 3.37
C GLN A 31 2.50 -15.93 3.51
N MET A 32 1.85 -15.91 4.67
CA MET A 32 0.84 -16.92 5.03
C MET A 32 -0.58 -16.58 4.57
N VAL A 33 -0.89 -15.29 4.42
CA VAL A 33 -2.25 -14.84 4.08
C VAL A 33 -2.32 -14.28 2.66
N LEU A 34 -1.29 -13.55 2.23
CA LEU A 34 -1.26 -12.99 0.88
C LEU A 34 -0.56 -13.93 -0.12
N GLU A 35 0.03 -15.02 0.36
CA GLU A 35 0.76 -16.03 -0.42
C GLU A 35 1.81 -15.40 -1.34
N LYS A 36 2.58 -14.45 -0.79
CA LYS A 36 3.61 -13.69 -1.49
C LYS A 36 4.92 -13.71 -0.72
N ASP A 37 6.01 -13.45 -1.43
CA ASP A 37 7.32 -13.31 -0.80
C ASP A 37 7.48 -11.88 -0.20
N PRO A 38 7.60 -11.73 1.13
CA PRO A 38 7.85 -10.44 1.76
C PRO A 38 9.25 -9.88 1.46
N TYR A 39 10.17 -10.70 0.95
CA TYR A 39 11.56 -10.33 0.69
C TYR A 39 11.84 -10.03 -0.80
N GLY A 40 10.86 -10.23 -1.67
CA GLY A 40 10.99 -10.09 -3.13
C GLY A 40 11.07 -8.65 -3.67
N GLY A 41 11.38 -7.66 -2.83
CA GLY A 41 11.47 -6.26 -3.24
C GLY A 41 10.12 -5.65 -3.65
N HIS A 42 9.03 -6.08 -3.02
CA HIS A 42 7.68 -5.58 -3.26
C HIS A 42 7.15 -4.79 -2.08
N VAL A 43 6.17 -3.93 -2.33
CA VAL A 43 5.53 -3.11 -1.29
C VAL A 43 4.19 -3.73 -0.92
N PHE A 44 3.99 -4.00 0.37
CA PHE A 44 2.75 -4.54 0.93
C PHE A 44 2.14 -3.54 1.89
N ILE A 45 0.91 -3.12 1.59
CA ILE A 45 0.23 -2.03 2.28
C ILE A 45 -0.93 -2.59 3.09
N PHE A 46 -0.97 -2.17 4.35
CA PHE A 46 -1.95 -2.59 5.34
C PHE A 46 -2.65 -1.37 5.94
N ARG A 47 -3.93 -1.52 6.32
CA ARG A 47 -4.71 -0.50 7.03
C ARG A 47 -5.36 -1.07 8.28
N GLY A 48 -5.39 -0.26 9.34
CA GLY A 48 -6.09 -0.58 10.58
C GLY A 48 -7.60 -0.41 10.48
N ARG A 49 -8.32 -0.93 11.49
CA ARG A 49 -9.79 -0.84 11.56
C ARG A 49 -10.27 0.61 11.53
N ARG A 50 -9.67 1.47 12.37
CA ARG A 50 -9.99 2.90 12.46
C ARG A 50 -9.76 3.62 11.13
N GLY A 51 -8.76 3.18 10.36
CA GLY A 51 -8.53 3.58 8.98
C GLY A 51 -7.76 4.86 8.75
N ASP A 52 -7.36 5.51 9.82
CA ASP A 52 -6.45 6.64 9.83
C ASP A 52 -4.98 6.21 9.77
N LEU A 53 -4.65 4.94 10.07
CA LEU A 53 -3.29 4.40 10.06
C LEU A 53 -3.08 3.37 8.94
N LEU A 54 -2.01 3.61 8.19
CA LEU A 54 -1.48 2.74 7.15
C LEU A 54 -0.03 2.35 7.46
N LYS A 55 0.33 1.10 7.15
CA LYS A 55 1.71 0.61 7.17
C LYS A 55 2.06 0.03 5.81
N ALA A 56 3.26 0.33 5.30
CA ALA A 56 3.82 -0.26 4.09
C ALA A 56 5.12 -1.00 4.44
N LEU A 57 5.12 -2.32 4.23
CA LEU A 57 6.27 -3.20 4.43
C LEU A 57 6.94 -3.46 3.08
N TYR A 58 8.27 -3.36 3.01
CA TYR A 58 9.04 -3.73 1.83
C TYR A 58 10.45 -4.15 2.23
N TRP A 59 11.09 -4.97 1.40
CA TRP A 59 12.48 -5.36 1.57
C TRP A 59 13.38 -4.49 0.68
N SER A 60 14.43 -3.92 1.26
CA SER A 60 15.46 -3.14 0.56
C SER A 60 16.82 -3.40 1.19
N ASP A 61 17.85 -3.54 0.37
CA ASP A 61 19.26 -3.51 0.79
C ASP A 61 19.60 -4.46 1.96
N GLY A 62 19.01 -5.65 1.97
CA GLY A 62 19.27 -6.67 2.99
C GLY A 62 18.46 -6.52 4.27
N GLY A 63 17.44 -5.65 4.29
CA GLY A 63 16.58 -5.43 5.46
C GLY A 63 15.11 -5.22 5.14
N LEU A 64 14.25 -5.51 6.13
CA LEU A 64 12.84 -5.11 6.09
C LEU A 64 12.72 -3.64 6.49
N CYS A 65 12.05 -2.87 5.65
CA CYS A 65 11.67 -1.49 5.89
C CYS A 65 10.17 -1.41 6.19
N LEU A 66 9.80 -0.52 7.11
CA LEU A 66 8.42 -0.28 7.49
C LEU A 66 8.15 1.21 7.49
N PHE A 67 7.33 1.65 6.55
CA PHE A 67 6.77 2.99 6.54
C PHE A 67 5.42 2.99 7.25
N ALA A 68 5.16 3.98 8.10
CA ALA A 68 3.87 4.18 8.74
C ALA A 68 3.39 5.61 8.53
N LYS A 69 2.13 5.77 8.10
CA LYS A 69 1.49 7.08 7.97
C LYS A 69 0.16 7.09 8.70
N ARG A 70 -0.03 8.11 9.52
CA ARG A 70 -1.31 8.43 10.15
C ARG A 70 -1.88 9.70 9.54
N LEU A 71 -3.16 9.67 9.18
CA LEU A 71 -3.89 10.87 8.79
C LEU A 71 -4.33 11.62 10.04
N GLU A 72 -4.16 12.94 10.05
CA GLU A 72 -4.68 13.79 11.13
C GLU A 72 -6.22 13.88 11.10
N LYS A 73 -6.82 13.75 9.93
CA LYS A 73 -8.28 13.71 9.72
C LYS A 73 -8.64 12.72 8.60
N GLY A 74 -9.79 12.09 8.73
CA GLY A 74 -10.32 11.18 7.72
C GLY A 74 -9.77 9.75 7.81
N ARG A 75 -9.96 8.99 6.72
CA ARG A 75 -9.58 7.57 6.63
C ARG A 75 -9.07 7.28 5.23
N PHE A 76 -8.07 6.42 5.12
CA PHE A 76 -7.58 5.93 3.83
C PHE A 76 -8.67 5.16 3.08
N ALA A 77 -8.86 5.47 1.80
CA ALA A 77 -9.69 4.67 0.92
C ALA A 77 -9.13 3.24 0.83
N TRP A 78 -10.00 2.24 1.00
CA TRP A 78 -9.59 0.84 1.13
C TRP A 78 -10.44 -0.08 0.23
N PRO A 79 -9.91 -1.22 -0.24
CA PRO A 79 -10.71 -2.23 -0.94
C PRO A 79 -11.95 -2.62 -0.12
N ARG A 80 -13.07 -2.86 -0.81
CA ARG A 80 -14.31 -3.34 -0.16
C ARG A 80 -14.25 -4.82 0.21
N ALA A 81 -13.34 -5.58 -0.39
CA ALA A 81 -13.15 -6.98 -0.09
C ALA A 81 -12.61 -7.17 1.35
N ASP A 82 -13.07 -8.23 2.01
CA ASP A 82 -12.61 -8.59 3.36
C ASP A 82 -11.30 -9.39 3.35
N THR A 83 -10.95 -10.00 2.22
CA THR A 83 -9.76 -10.84 2.03
C THR A 83 -9.12 -10.65 0.66
N GLY A 84 -7.87 -11.08 0.52
CA GLY A 84 -7.10 -11.01 -0.73
C GLY A 84 -6.21 -9.76 -0.85
N VAL A 85 -5.76 -9.50 -2.08
CA VAL A 85 -4.87 -8.37 -2.43
C VAL A 85 -5.37 -7.65 -3.67
N VAL A 86 -5.09 -6.34 -3.75
CA VAL A 86 -5.27 -5.56 -4.99
C VAL A 86 -3.92 -4.97 -5.40
N ALA A 87 -3.63 -4.96 -6.69
CA ALA A 87 -2.44 -4.31 -7.23
C ALA A 87 -2.67 -2.80 -7.38
N LEU A 88 -1.67 -1.99 -7.06
CA LEU A 88 -1.66 -0.54 -7.25
C LEU A 88 -0.61 -0.14 -8.26
N SER A 89 -0.91 0.88 -9.07
CA SER A 89 0.13 1.64 -9.77
C SER A 89 0.84 2.61 -8.82
N THR A 90 2.00 3.11 -9.21
CA THR A 90 2.71 4.16 -8.45
C THR A 90 1.86 5.41 -8.26
N ALA A 91 1.08 5.81 -9.28
CA ALA A 91 0.18 6.96 -9.18
C ALA A 91 -0.93 6.73 -8.14
N GLN A 92 -1.50 5.53 -8.10
CA GLN A 92 -2.51 5.17 -7.10
C GLN A 92 -1.92 5.10 -5.69
N LEU A 93 -0.67 4.65 -5.56
CA LEU A 93 0.06 4.72 -4.28
C LEU A 93 0.23 6.16 -3.82
N SER A 94 0.63 7.08 -4.69
CA SER A 94 0.76 8.51 -4.33
C SER A 94 -0.56 9.08 -3.82
N LEU A 95 -1.67 8.85 -4.56
CA LEU A 95 -3.00 9.28 -4.12
C LEU A 95 -3.40 8.69 -2.77
N LEU A 96 -3.19 7.38 -2.59
CA LEU A 96 -3.46 6.71 -1.32
C LEU A 96 -2.65 7.34 -0.18
N LEU A 97 -1.35 7.58 -0.39
CA LEU A 97 -0.49 8.19 0.60
C LEU A 97 -0.91 9.62 0.92
N GLU A 98 -1.42 10.37 -0.04
CA GLU A 98 -1.98 11.72 0.17
C GLU A 98 -3.36 11.70 0.86
N GLY A 99 -3.99 10.52 0.99
CA GLY A 99 -5.30 10.36 1.63
C GLY A 99 -6.48 10.47 0.66
N PHE A 100 -6.21 10.57 -0.65
CA PHE A 100 -7.23 10.58 -1.69
C PHE A 100 -7.74 9.17 -2.02
N ASP A 101 -8.91 9.08 -2.66
CA ASP A 101 -9.44 7.81 -3.14
C ASP A 101 -8.70 7.35 -4.40
N TRP A 102 -7.72 6.47 -4.23
CA TRP A 102 -6.91 5.88 -5.30
C TRP A 102 -7.70 5.01 -6.29
N ARG A 103 -8.93 4.62 -5.95
CA ARG A 103 -9.78 3.78 -6.81
C ARG A 103 -10.49 4.60 -7.87
N GLN A 104 -10.60 5.92 -7.68
CA GLN A 104 -11.13 6.77 -8.72
C GLN A 104 -10.10 6.86 -9.85
N PRO A 105 -10.54 6.77 -11.12
CA PRO A 105 -9.63 7.00 -12.23
C PRO A 105 -9.06 8.40 -12.06
N VAL A 106 -7.73 8.47 -11.90
CA VAL A 106 -7.03 9.71 -12.21
C VAL A 106 -7.32 9.90 -13.68
N GLU A 107 -8.09 10.93 -14.04
CA GLU A 107 -8.11 11.39 -15.42
C GLU A 107 -6.65 11.67 -15.74
N ALA A 108 -6.00 10.72 -16.40
CA ALA A 108 -4.71 10.94 -17.00
C ALA A 108 -4.97 12.12 -17.91
N ALA A 109 -4.50 13.30 -17.50
CA ALA A 109 -4.63 14.50 -18.28
C ALA A 109 -3.99 14.18 -19.63
N ARG A 110 -4.82 13.74 -20.58
CA ARG A 110 -4.52 13.91 -21.99
C ARG A 110 -4.23 15.40 -22.06
N PRO A 111 -3.05 15.86 -22.50
CA PRO A 111 -2.96 17.23 -22.95
C PRO A 111 -4.11 17.38 -23.92
N ARG A 112 -5.10 18.20 -23.57
CA ARG A 112 -6.08 18.65 -24.55
C ARG A 112 -5.22 19.31 -25.59
N SER A 113 -5.00 18.60 -26.69
CA SER A 113 -4.36 19.17 -27.87
C SER A 113 -5.12 20.46 -28.14
N ALA A 114 -4.43 21.59 -27.97
CA ALA A 114 -4.93 22.86 -28.45
C ALA A 114 -4.88 22.75 -29.99
N LEU A 115 -5.98 22.28 -30.56
CA LEU A 115 -6.35 22.53 -31.95
C LEU A 115 -7.47 23.56 -31.93
#